data_AF-A0A432HCM8-F1
#
_entry.id   AF-A0A432HCM8-F1
#
_cell.length_a   1.000
_cell.length_b   1.000
_cell.length_c   1.000
_cell.angle_alpha   90.00
_cell.angle_beta   90.00
_cell.angle_gamma   90.00
#
_symmetry.space_group_name_H-M   'P 1'
#
loop_
_entity.id
_entity.type
_entity.pdbx_description
1 polymer ?
#
loop_
_entity_poly.entity_id
_entity_poly.type
_entity_poly.pdbx_seq_one_letter_code
_entity_poly.pdbx_strand_id
1 'polypeptide(L)'
;MRKSNLFLALMLIGSFILLGCVSQKENLIRQGASPAYAQGFEDGCHSGKKAGGSWLDQFKKNTHLFNTNPDYKQGWIDGYNECEKQQEAFERQNRNTIEQQRLMEEKRHDKWMEKHYNDKELLKGIDTRGLEKFK
;
A
#
# COMPACT_ATOMS: atom_id res chain seq x y z
N MET A 1 -35.50 -2.70 27.71
CA MET A 1 -35.11 -3.75 26.72
C MET A 1 -34.13 -3.26 25.64
N ARG A 2 -34.28 -2.06 25.04
CA ARG A 2 -33.34 -1.53 24.02
C ARG A 2 -31.88 -1.32 24.46
N LYS A 3 -31.65 -0.89 25.71
CA LYS A 3 -30.29 -0.61 26.22
C LYS A 3 -29.45 -1.88 26.42
N SER A 4 -30.08 -2.98 26.87
CA SER A 4 -29.42 -4.28 27.08
C SER A 4 -28.89 -4.88 25.78
N ASN A 5 -29.66 -4.76 24.69
CA ASN A 5 -29.25 -5.26 23.36
C ASN A 5 -28.13 -4.40 22.76
N LEU A 6 -28.09 -3.10 23.06
CA LEU A 6 -27.02 -2.20 22.62
C LEU A 6 -25.69 -2.52 23.32
N PHE A 7 -25.73 -2.80 24.63
CA PHE A 7 -24.55 -3.21 25.41
C PHE A 7 -24.01 -4.58 24.96
N LEU A 8 -24.90 -5.55 24.72
CA LEU A 8 -24.52 -6.87 24.18
C LEU A 8 -23.89 -6.75 22.79
N ALA A 9 -24.43 -5.91 21.91
CA ALA A 9 -23.85 -5.66 20.59
C ALA A 9 -22.47 -4.99 20.68
N LEU A 10 -22.28 -4.01 21.58
CA LEU A 10 -20.99 -3.35 21.79
C LEU A 10 -19.93 -4.32 22.33
N MET A 11 -20.33 -5.22 23.23
CA MET A 11 -19.44 -6.22 23.82
C MET A 11 -19.02 -7.29 22.79
N LEU A 12 -19.95 -7.71 21.93
CA LEU A 12 -19.67 -8.61 20.81
C LEU A 12 -18.72 -7.98 19.77
N ILE A 13 -18.95 -6.72 19.40
CA ILE A 13 -18.09 -5.99 18.45
C ILE A 13 -16.69 -5.77 19.05
N GLY A 14 -16.60 -5.43 20.34
CA GLY A 14 -15.31 -5.28 21.03
C GLY A 14 -14.49 -6.56 21.09
N SER A 15 -15.14 -7.73 21.12
CA SER A 15 -14.46 -9.03 21.18
C SER A 15 -13.79 -9.41 19.85
N PHE A 16 -14.32 -8.97 18.71
CA PHE A 16 -13.72 -9.23 17.39
C PHE A 16 -12.45 -8.40 17.11
N ILE A 17 -12.23 -7.29 17.83
CA ILE A 17 -11.05 -6.44 17.67
C ILE A 17 -9.79 -7.09 18.28
N LEU A 18 -9.95 -8.12 19.10
CA LEU A 18 -8.83 -8.86 19.72
C LEU A 18 -8.25 -9.97 18.84
N LEU A 19 -8.66 -10.08 17.58
CA LEU A 19 -7.96 -10.90 16.59
C LEU A 19 -6.61 -10.22 16.26
N GLY A 20 -5.60 -10.49 17.09
CA GLY A 20 -4.25 -9.99 16.89
C GLY A 20 -3.69 -10.42 15.54
N CYS A 21 -2.99 -9.50 14.85
CA CYS A 21 -2.17 -9.88 13.70
C CYS A 21 -1.13 -10.90 14.17
N VAL A 22 -1.20 -12.12 13.64
CA VAL A 22 -0.14 -13.11 13.83
C VAL A 22 1.13 -12.61 13.16
N SER A 23 2.25 -12.63 13.87
CA SER A 23 3.54 -12.24 13.29
C SER A 23 3.98 -13.30 12.26
N GLN A 24 4.68 -12.87 11.21
CA GLN A 24 5.26 -13.78 10.22
C GLN A 24 6.19 -14.82 10.86
N LYS A 25 6.93 -14.42 11.90
CA LYS A 25 7.75 -15.33 12.70
C LYS A 25 6.93 -16.43 13.36
N GLU A 26 5.80 -16.10 13.96
CA GLU A 26 4.92 -17.07 14.62
C GLU A 26 4.33 -18.06 13.62
N ASN A 27 3.97 -17.59 12.42
CA ASN A 27 3.51 -18.45 11.34
C ASN A 27 4.60 -19.42 10.87
N LEU A 28 5.84 -18.96 10.71
CA LEU A 28 6.96 -19.82 10.33
C LEU A 28 7.20 -20.92 11.38
N ILE A 29 7.17 -20.57 12.67
CA ILE A 29 7.31 -21.55 13.76
C ILE A 29 6.17 -22.58 13.72
N ARG A 30 4.92 -22.14 13.49
CA ARG A 30 3.77 -23.05 13.33
C ARG A 30 3.88 -23.97 12.13
N GLN A 31 4.58 -23.54 11.08
CA GLN A 31 4.87 -24.35 9.89
C GLN A 31 6.08 -25.29 10.07
N GLY A 32 6.68 -25.31 11.26
CA GLY A 32 7.79 -26.22 11.60
C GLY A 32 9.18 -25.61 11.42
N ALA A 33 9.30 -24.31 11.14
CA ALA A 33 10.60 -23.65 11.13
C ALA A 33 11.20 -23.56 12.53
N SER A 34 12.52 -23.63 12.64
CA SER A 34 13.19 -23.45 13.92
C SER A 34 13.00 -22.01 14.44
N PRO A 35 12.98 -21.78 15.76
CA PRO A 35 12.88 -20.43 16.31
C PRO A 35 14.00 -19.50 15.83
N ALA A 36 15.21 -20.04 15.62
CA ALA A 36 16.35 -19.30 15.10
C ALA A 36 16.15 -18.87 13.65
N TYR A 37 15.66 -19.79 12.78
CA TYR A 37 15.30 -19.46 11.41
C TYR A 37 14.21 -18.38 11.37
N ALA A 38 13.13 -18.55 12.13
CA ALA A 38 12.01 -17.62 12.12
C ALA A 38 12.39 -16.22 12.64
N GLN A 39 13.29 -16.15 13.63
CA GLN A 39 13.87 -14.88 14.07
C GLN A 39 14.78 -14.26 13.00
N GLY A 40 15.64 -15.07 12.38
CA GLY A 40 16.49 -14.63 11.27
C GLY A 40 15.64 -14.03 10.14
N PHE A 41 14.57 -14.72 9.77
CA PHE A 41 13.63 -14.29 8.73
C PHE A 41 12.99 -12.95 9.05
N GLU A 42 12.53 -12.74 10.28
CA GLU A 42 11.94 -11.46 10.70
C GLU A 42 12.95 -10.29 10.61
N ASP A 43 14.17 -10.50 11.12
CA ASP A 43 15.26 -9.51 11.05
C ASP A 43 15.69 -9.22 9.59
N GLY A 44 15.79 -10.29 8.79
CA GLY A 44 16.08 -10.23 7.37
C GLY A 44 15.01 -9.44 6.62
N CYS A 45 13.74 -9.72 6.88
CA CYS A 45 12.62 -9.07 6.21
C CYS A 45 12.57 -7.55 6.49
N HIS A 46 12.79 -7.11 7.73
CA HIS A 46 12.93 -5.69 8.02
C HIS A 46 14.09 -5.04 7.25
N SER A 47 15.23 -5.73 7.17
CA SER A 47 16.39 -5.27 6.42
C SER A 47 16.12 -5.21 4.91
N GLY A 48 15.47 -6.22 4.37
CA GLY A 48 15.09 -6.30 2.96
C GLY A 48 14.08 -5.21 2.59
N LYS A 49 13.05 -4.97 3.39
CA LYS A 49 12.11 -3.84 3.18
C LYS A 49 12.85 -2.51 3.18
N LYS A 50 13.78 -2.30 4.11
CA LYS A 50 14.59 -1.09 4.14
C LYS A 50 15.40 -0.91 2.86
N ALA A 51 16.04 -1.98 2.38
CA ALA A 51 16.79 -1.97 1.12
C ALA A 51 15.89 -1.72 -0.10
N GLY A 52 14.70 -2.30 -0.12
CA GLY A 52 13.69 -2.11 -1.17
C GLY A 52 13.01 -0.75 -1.16
N GLY A 53 13.35 0.15 -0.23
CA GLY A 53 12.92 1.55 -0.19
C GLY A 53 11.89 1.91 0.88
N SER A 54 11.51 0.96 1.76
CA SER A 54 10.62 1.26 2.90
C SER A 54 11.25 2.30 3.83
N TRP A 55 10.48 3.34 4.12
CA TRP A 55 10.85 4.40 5.07
C TRP A 55 10.52 4.04 6.52
N LEU A 56 9.61 3.09 6.73
CA LEU A 56 9.16 2.63 8.06
C LEU A 56 10.08 1.55 8.65
N ASP A 57 10.73 0.77 7.79
CA ASP A 57 11.58 -0.33 8.22
C ASP A 57 13.02 0.12 8.50
N GLN A 58 13.70 -0.67 9.32
CA GLN A 58 15.09 -0.45 9.71
C GLN A 58 15.91 -1.71 9.47
N PHE A 59 17.18 -1.54 9.16
CA PHE A 59 18.11 -2.66 9.05
C PHE A 59 18.28 -3.34 10.42
N LYS A 60 18.11 -4.67 10.46
CA LYS A 60 18.24 -5.51 11.65
C LYS A 60 19.08 -6.74 11.31
N LYS A 61 20.19 -6.94 12.02
CA LYS A 61 21.03 -8.13 11.87
C LYS A 61 21.81 -8.40 13.15
N ASN A 62 21.57 -9.56 13.76
CA ASN A 62 22.42 -10.07 14.82
C ASN A 62 23.65 -10.73 14.18
N THR A 63 24.76 -9.99 14.14
CA THR A 63 26.00 -10.44 13.49
C THR A 63 26.60 -11.70 14.13
N HIS A 64 26.49 -11.83 15.46
CA HIS A 64 26.96 -13.03 16.14
C HIS A 64 26.18 -14.25 15.67
N LEU A 65 24.84 -14.22 15.76
CA LEU A 65 24.00 -15.34 15.31
C LEU A 65 24.13 -15.60 13.82
N PHE A 66 24.29 -14.57 12.99
CA PHE A 66 24.52 -14.74 11.55
C PHE A 66 25.80 -15.54 11.25
N ASN A 67 26.81 -15.44 12.11
CA ASN A 67 28.08 -16.14 11.93
C ASN A 67 28.10 -17.51 12.61
N THR A 68 27.36 -17.69 13.72
CA THR A 68 27.45 -18.90 14.56
C THR A 68 26.25 -19.83 14.44
N ASN A 69 25.10 -19.36 13.97
CA ASN A 69 23.86 -20.13 13.88
C ASN A 69 23.40 -20.25 12.40
N PRO A 70 23.53 -21.43 11.79
CA PRO A 70 23.14 -21.65 10.39
C PRO A 70 21.66 -21.35 10.11
N ASP A 71 20.76 -21.70 11.02
CA ASP A 71 19.32 -21.47 10.85
C ASP A 71 18.99 -19.99 10.83
N TYR A 72 19.52 -19.22 11.80
CA TYR A 72 19.35 -17.77 11.82
C TYR A 72 19.91 -17.13 10.55
N LYS A 73 21.12 -17.55 10.14
CA LYS A 73 21.76 -17.05 8.93
C LYS A 73 20.89 -17.29 7.69
N GLN A 74 20.40 -18.52 7.53
CA GLN A 74 19.55 -18.90 6.40
C GLN A 74 18.25 -18.10 6.42
N GLY A 75 17.55 -18.07 7.55
CA GLY A 75 16.33 -17.28 7.71
C GLY A 75 16.56 -15.81 7.36
N TRP A 76 17.66 -15.20 7.82
CA TRP A 76 17.99 -13.81 7.52
C TRP A 76 18.18 -13.56 6.03
N ILE A 77 18.87 -14.45 5.32
CA ILE A 77 19.07 -14.34 3.87
C ILE A 77 17.73 -14.47 3.14
N ASP A 78 16.90 -15.45 3.52
CA ASP A 78 15.62 -15.71 2.87
C ASP A 78 14.64 -14.54 3.08
N GLY A 79 14.50 -14.09 4.33
CA GLY A 79 13.66 -12.95 4.66
C GLY A 79 14.12 -11.66 3.99
N TYR A 80 15.44 -11.42 3.91
CA TYR A 80 15.99 -10.26 3.21
C TYR A 80 15.58 -10.27 1.73
N ASN A 81 15.89 -11.36 1.03
CA ASN A 81 15.65 -11.46 -0.41
C ASN A 81 14.17 -11.41 -0.78
N GLU A 82 13.31 -12.05 0.03
CA GLU A 82 11.88 -12.07 -0.22
C GLU A 82 11.27 -10.68 -0.02
N CYS A 83 11.53 -10.05 1.13
CA CYS A 83 10.89 -8.79 1.46
C CYS A 83 11.46 -7.58 0.70
N GLU A 84 12.73 -7.63 0.29
CA GLU A 84 13.31 -6.63 -0.64
C GLU A 84 12.54 -6.64 -1.97
N LYS A 85 12.40 -7.81 -2.60
CA LYS A 85 11.68 -7.95 -3.87
C LYS A 85 10.22 -7.54 -3.78
N GLN A 86 9.55 -7.91 -2.69
CA GLN A 86 8.15 -7.52 -2.43
C GLN A 86 8.03 -5.99 -2.29
N GLN A 87 8.92 -5.37 -1.53
CA GLN A 87 8.91 -3.92 -1.33
C GLN A 87 9.20 -3.19 -2.65
N GLU A 88 10.21 -3.61 -3.41
CA GLU A 88 10.49 -3.00 -4.70
C GLU A 88 9.32 -3.16 -5.69
N ALA A 89 8.65 -4.31 -5.67
CA ALA A 89 7.47 -4.55 -6.52
C ALA A 89 6.33 -3.60 -6.14
N PHE A 90 6.09 -3.42 -4.84
CA PHE A 90 5.13 -2.45 -4.34
C PHE A 90 5.49 -1.03 -4.78
N GLU A 91 6.74 -0.60 -4.67
CA GLU A 91 7.17 0.72 -5.10
C GLU A 91 7.04 0.93 -6.61
N ARG A 92 7.39 -0.08 -7.41
CA ARG A 92 7.17 -0.05 -8.87
C ARG A 92 5.68 0.11 -9.19
N GLN A 93 4.81 -0.65 -8.53
CA GLN A 93 3.37 -0.56 -8.73
C GLN A 93 2.82 0.81 -8.35
N ASN A 94 3.28 1.38 -7.23
CA ASN A 94 2.89 2.72 -6.82
C ASN A 94 3.32 3.78 -7.83
N ARG A 95 4.58 3.75 -8.29
CA ARG A 95 5.06 4.67 -9.34
C ARG A 95 4.21 4.56 -10.60
N ASN A 96 3.96 3.34 -11.08
CA ASN A 96 3.13 3.12 -12.26
C ASN A 96 1.72 3.66 -12.07
N THR A 97 1.12 3.47 -10.88
CA THR A 97 -0.23 3.95 -10.57
C THR A 97 -0.29 5.48 -10.61
N ILE A 98 0.69 6.15 -10.02
CA ILE A 98 0.79 7.63 -10.03
C ILE A 98 0.93 8.15 -11.46
N GLU A 99 1.81 7.55 -12.27
CA GLU A 99 1.97 7.98 -13.67
C GLU A 99 0.69 7.73 -14.48
N GLN A 100 0.02 6.61 -14.28
CA GLN A 100 -1.27 6.34 -14.93
C GLN A 100 -2.33 7.38 -14.54
N GLN A 101 -2.39 7.78 -13.26
CA GLN A 101 -3.31 8.83 -12.82
C GLN A 101 -3.03 10.17 -13.50
N ARG A 102 -1.75 10.58 -13.58
CA ARG A 102 -1.34 11.81 -14.27
C ARG A 102 -1.73 11.80 -15.75
N LEU A 103 -1.48 10.69 -16.44
CA LEU A 103 -1.85 10.54 -17.85
C LEU A 103 -3.38 10.58 -18.05
N MET A 104 -4.15 10.04 -17.12
CA MET A 104 -5.62 10.14 -17.17
C MET A 104 -6.10 11.57 -16.91
N GLU A 105 -5.45 12.31 -16.02
CA GLU A 105 -5.74 13.72 -15.77
C GLU A 105 -5.46 14.60 -16.98
N GLU A 106 -4.30 14.43 -17.61
CA GLU A 106 -3.91 15.11 -18.85
C GLU A 106 -4.93 14.84 -19.96
N LYS A 107 -5.27 13.57 -20.20
CA LYS A 107 -6.30 13.20 -21.19
C LYS A 107 -7.67 13.81 -20.89
N ARG A 108 -8.04 13.96 -19.62
CA ARG A 108 -9.29 14.64 -19.23
C ARG A 108 -9.21 16.13 -19.50
N HIS A 109 -8.07 16.75 -19.23
CA HIS A 109 -7.83 18.16 -19.50
C HIS A 109 -7.89 18.47 -21.00
N ASP A 110 -7.20 17.68 -21.82
CA ASP A 110 -7.20 17.83 -23.28
C ASP A 110 -8.62 17.73 -23.85
N LYS A 111 -9.37 16.71 -23.43
CA LYS A 111 -10.77 16.54 -23.84
C LYS A 111 -11.66 17.71 -23.42
N TRP A 112 -11.42 18.28 -22.24
CA TRP A 112 -12.14 19.46 -21.78
C TRP A 112 -11.80 20.67 -22.66
N MET A 113 -10.51 20.91 -22.92
CA MET A 113 -10.04 22.01 -23.77
C MET A 113 -10.59 21.92 -25.19
N GLU A 114 -10.56 20.73 -25.80
CA GLU A 114 -11.12 20.48 -27.12
C GLU A 114 -12.63 20.79 -27.16
N LYS A 115 -13.38 20.32 -26.15
CA LYS A 115 -14.81 20.62 -26.05
C LYS A 115 -15.06 22.13 -25.94
N HIS A 116 -14.33 22.84 -25.09
CA HIS A 116 -14.48 24.29 -24.92
C HIS A 116 -14.16 25.06 -26.20
N TYR A 117 -13.13 24.64 -26.93
CA TYR A 117 -12.80 25.20 -28.23
C TYR A 117 -13.94 24.99 -29.23
N ASN A 118 -14.44 23.76 -29.34
CA ASN A 118 -15.55 23.42 -30.24
C ASN A 118 -16.83 24.19 -29.89
N ASP A 119 -17.20 24.28 -28.60
CA ASP A 119 -18.35 25.05 -28.12
C ASP A 119 -18.20 26.54 -28.48
N LYS A 120 -17.01 27.12 -28.32
CA LYS A 120 -16.73 28.51 -28.70
C LYS A 120 -16.88 28.75 -30.20
N GLU A 121 -16.40 27.83 -31.04
CA GLU A 121 -16.58 27.92 -32.50
C GLU A 121 -18.06 27.85 -32.89
N LEU A 122 -18.85 26.98 -32.26
CA LEU A 122 -20.30 26.90 -32.49
C LEU A 122 -21.02 28.22 -32.16
N LEU A 123 -20.63 28.89 -31.08
CA LEU A 123 -21.25 30.15 -30.64
C LEU A 123 -20.98 31.33 -31.59
N LYS A 124 -19.87 31.33 -32.34
CA LYS A 124 -19.55 32.43 -33.28
C LYS A 124 -20.58 32.60 -34.40
N GLY A 125 -21.29 31.53 -34.76
CA GLY A 125 -22.31 31.55 -35.82
C GLY A 125 -23.71 31.98 -35.35
N ILE A 126 -23.91 32.23 -34.05
CA ILE A 126 -25.23 32.53 -33.48
C ILE A 126 -25.44 34.04 -33.44
N ASP A 127 -26.52 34.52 -34.07
CA ASP A 127 -26.91 35.94 -34.03
C ASP A 127 -27.51 36.32 -32.66
N THR A 128 -26.71 37.00 -31.84
CA THR A 128 -27.12 37.41 -30.48
C THR A 128 -27.87 38.73 -30.43
N ARG A 129 -28.09 39.43 -31.57
CA ARG A 129 -28.75 40.75 -31.59
C ARG A 129 -30.19 40.73 -31.07
N GLY A 130 -30.85 39.57 -31.13
CA GLY A 130 -32.20 39.38 -30.57
C GLY A 130 -32.26 39.37 -29.04
N LEU A 131 -31.14 39.08 -28.35
CA LEU A 131 -31.06 38.98 -26.90
C LEU A 131 -30.84 40.33 -26.22
N GLU A 132 -30.35 41.34 -26.94
CA GLU A 132 -30.15 42.70 -26.42
C GLU A 132 -31.47 43.38 -26.03
N LYS A 133 -32.61 42.91 -26.56
CA LYS A 133 -33.95 43.43 -26.27
C LYS A 133 -34.49 43.06 -24.89
N PHE A 134 -33.82 42.16 -24.18
CA PHE A 134 -34.17 41.70 -22.83
C PHE A 134 -33.28 42.30 -21.73
N LYS A 135 -32.47 43.31 -22.07
CA LYS A 135 -31.62 44.06 -21.16
C LYS A 135 -32.23 45.44 -20.88
#